data_AF-A0A2M7LRB0-F1
#
_entry.id   AF-A0A2M7LRB0-F1
#
_cell.length_a   1.000
_cell.length_b   1.000
_cell.length_c   1.000
_cell.angle_alpha   90.00
_cell.angle_beta   90.00
_cell.angle_gamma   90.00
#
_symmetry.space_group_name_H-M   'P 1'
#
loop_
_entity.id
_entity.type
_entity.pdbx_description
1 polymer ?
#
loop_
_entity_poly.entity_id
_entity_poly.type
_entity_poly.pdbx_seq_one_letter_code
_entity_poly.pdbx_strand_id
1 'polypeptide(L)'
;MQLLLNHIKSEVRLHLFDYLVLIIASGLFLVLLQIVVYSRFYVFLITLGYSIFYIIWGTYHHTRKCDLHLKNVLEYIIIGFIVILFSVIIFY
;
A
#
# COMPACT_ATOMS: atom_id res chain seq x y z
N MET A 1 9.80 -7.04 26.39
CA MET A 1 9.48 -5.73 25.77
C MET A 1 10.69 -5.10 25.06
N GLN A 2 11.86 -4.95 25.71
CA GLN A 2 13.06 -4.36 25.08
C GLN A 2 13.60 -5.13 23.85
N LEU A 3 13.58 -6.46 23.87
CA LEU A 3 14.01 -7.29 22.72
C LEU A 3 13.14 -7.05 21.47
N LEU A 4 11.84 -6.88 21.66
CA LEU A 4 10.87 -6.69 20.58
C LEU A 4 11.01 -5.30 19.95
N LEU A 5 11.24 -4.27 20.78
CA LEU A 5 11.56 -2.92 20.31
C LEU A 5 12.87 -2.86 19.52
N ASN A 6 13.89 -3.60 19.96
CA ASN A 6 15.17 -3.65 19.26
C ASN A 6 15.06 -4.36 17.90
N HIS A 7 14.23 -5.40 17.80
CA HIS A 7 13.97 -6.11 16.56
C HIS A 7 13.23 -5.23 15.54
N ILE A 8 12.13 -4.58 15.95
CA ILE A 8 11.40 -3.64 15.09
C ILE A 8 12.33 -2.50 14.63
N LYS A 9 13.16 -1.96 15.53
CA LYS A 9 14.07 -0.87 15.21
C LYS A 9 15.16 -1.27 14.21
N SER A 10 15.65 -2.51 14.24
CA SER A 10 16.62 -2.99 13.26
C SER A 10 15.96 -3.23 11.89
N GLU A 11 14.76 -3.81 11.89
CA GLU A 11 14.03 -4.13 10.67
C GLU A 11 13.57 -2.86 9.92
N VAL A 12 13.03 -1.88 10.65
CA VAL A 12 12.69 -0.56 10.10
C VAL A 12 13.93 0.15 9.57
N ARG A 13 15.09 0.02 10.22
CA ARG A 13 16.33 0.66 9.74
C ARG A 13 16.87 0.00 8.47
N LEU A 14 16.75 -1.32 8.36
CA LEU A 14 17.15 -2.09 7.16
C LEU A 14 16.27 -1.80 5.94
N HIS A 15 14.97 -1.57 6.17
CA HIS A 15 13.98 -1.35 5.11
C HIS A 15 13.39 0.06 5.12
N LEU A 16 14.12 1.02 5.68
CA LEU A 16 13.63 2.38 5.93
C LEU A 16 13.18 3.05 4.63
N PHE A 17 13.94 2.82 3.55
CA PHE A 17 13.61 3.33 2.22
C PHE A 17 12.31 2.73 1.68
N ASP A 18 12.10 1.42 1.80
CA ASP A 18 10.89 0.75 1.31
C ASP A 18 9.64 1.33 2.01
N TYR A 19 9.71 1.53 3.33
CA TYR A 19 8.62 2.12 4.11
C TYR A 19 8.42 3.61 3.82
N LEU A 20 9.48 4.38 3.59
CA LEU A 20 9.36 5.79 3.18
C LEU A 20 8.64 5.93 1.83
N VAL A 21 8.98 5.08 0.86
CA VAL A 21 8.31 5.07 -0.45
C VAL A 21 6.82 4.79 -0.28
N LEU A 22 6.45 3.81 0.56
CA LEU A 22 5.06 3.51 0.85
C LEU A 22 4.34 4.72 1.48
N ILE A 23 4.92 5.31 2.53
CA ILE A 23 4.30 6.45 3.24
C ILE A 23 4.10 7.64 2.31
N ILE A 24 5.10 7.99 1.49
CA ILE A 24 5.01 9.12 0.56
C ILE A 24 3.94 8.85 -0.50
N ALA A 25 3.91 7.64 -1.07
CA ALA A 25 2.91 7.26 -2.05
C ALA A 25 1.49 7.25 -1.46
N SER A 26 1.31 6.75 -0.23
CA SER A 26 0.03 6.80 0.50
C SER A 26 -0.40 8.24 0.78
N GLY A 27 0.53 9.11 1.20
CA GLY A 27 0.25 10.53 1.41
C GLY A 27 -0.19 11.23 0.12
N LEU A 28 0.53 10.99 -0.98
CA LEU A 28 0.18 11.52 -2.30
C LEU A 28 -1.18 11.01 -2.77
N PHE A 29 -1.47 9.72 -2.58
CA PHE A 29 -2.76 9.11 -2.90
C PHE A 29 -3.92 9.81 -2.19
N LEU A 30 -3.79 10.06 -0.87
CA LEU A 30 -4.83 10.76 -0.10
C LEU A 30 -5.03 12.20 -0.58
N VAL A 31 -3.95 12.93 -0.88
CA VAL A 31 -4.03 14.29 -1.43
C VAL A 31 -4.73 14.29 -2.80
N LEU A 32 -4.36 13.36 -3.69
CA LEU A 32 -4.99 13.23 -5.00
C LEU A 32 -6.48 12.91 -4.90
N LEU A 33 -6.86 11.99 -4.01
CA LEU A 33 -8.27 11.66 -3.77
C LEU A 33 -9.09 12.89 -3.36
N GLN A 34 -8.55 13.75 -2.49
CA GLN A 34 -9.24 14.98 -2.09
C GLN A 34 -9.40 15.95 -3.26
N ILE A 35 -8.40 16.06 -4.14
CA ILE A 35 -8.46 16.95 -5.32
C ILE A 35 -9.52 16.47 -6.32
N VAL A 36 -9.61 15.17 -6.56
CA VAL A 36 -10.49 14.61 -7.60
C VAL A 36 -11.86 14.15 -7.08
N VAL A 37 -12.20 14.44 -5.82
CA VAL A 37 -13.34 13.86 -5.10
C VAL A 37 -14.69 14.00 -5.83
N TYR A 38 -14.84 15.06 -6.62
CA TYR A 38 -16.07 15.34 -7.37
C TYR A 38 -16.21 14.53 -8.67
N SER A 39 -15.15 13.87 -9.13
CA SER A 39 -15.16 13.04 -10.34
C SER A 39 -14.95 11.57 -10.00
N ARG A 40 -16.05 10.82 -10.09
CA ARG A 40 -16.11 9.39 -9.83
C ARG A 40 -15.15 8.57 -10.68
N PHE A 41 -14.96 8.99 -11.94
CA PHE A 41 -14.03 8.33 -12.86
C PHE A 41 -12.57 8.51 -12.42
N TYR A 42 -12.19 9.72 -12.00
CA TYR A 42 -10.82 9.98 -11.55
C TYR A 42 -10.54 9.36 -10.17
N VAL A 43 -11.51 9.35 -9.25
CA VAL A 43 -11.41 8.63 -7.97
C VAL A 43 -11.14 7.14 -8.23
N PHE A 44 -11.88 6.52 -9.14
CA PHE A 44 -11.67 5.12 -9.52
C PHE A 44 -10.27 4.89 -10.11
N LEU A 45 -9.83 5.72 -11.06
CA LEU A 45 -8.50 5.58 -11.68
C LEU A 45 -7.36 5.74 -10.67
N ILE A 46 -7.43 6.73 -9.78
CA ILE A 46 -6.41 6.97 -8.75
C ILE A 46 -6.38 5.81 -7.75
N THR A 47 -7.55 5.31 -7.34
CA THR A 47 -7.65 4.16 -6.43
C THR A 47 -7.12 2.88 -7.08
N LEU A 48 -7.47 2.62 -8.34
CA LEU A 48 -6.94 1.49 -9.10
C LEU A 48 -5.41 1.57 -9.24
N GLY A 49 -4.88 2.74 -9.60
CA GLY A 49 -3.44 2.97 -9.71
C GLY A 49 -2.71 2.74 -8.38
N TYR A 50 -3.27 3.24 -7.28
CA TYR A 50 -2.71 3.02 -5.95
C TYR A 50 -2.76 1.55 -5.53
N SER A 51 -3.85 0.83 -5.81
CA SER A 51 -3.94 -0.62 -5.55
C SER A 51 -2.90 -1.41 -6.33
N ILE A 52 -2.66 -1.08 -7.60
CA ILE A 52 -1.60 -1.70 -8.41
C ILE A 52 -0.22 -1.42 -7.80
N PHE A 53 0.06 -0.15 -7.47
CA PHE A 53 1.29 0.24 -6.79
C PHE A 53 1.50 -0.55 -5.48
N TYR A 54 0.45 -0.67 -4.66
CA TYR A 54 0.50 -1.38 -3.38
C TYR A 54 0.84 -2.87 -3.55
N ILE A 55 0.24 -3.53 -4.55
CA ILE A 55 0.54 -4.94 -4.88
C ILE A 55 1.99 -5.10 -5.35
N ILE A 56 2.47 -4.22 -6.24
CA ILE A 56 3.85 -4.25 -6.75
C ILE A 56 4.83 -4.00 -5.59
N TRP A 57 4.57 -3.00 -4.76
CA TRP A 57 5.41 -2.68 -3.61
C TRP A 57 5.48 -3.86 -2.62
N GLY A 58 4.34 -4.46 -2.28
CA GLY A 58 4.28 -5.61 -1.36
C GLY A 58 5.04 -6.82 -1.90
N THR A 59 4.88 -7.11 -3.19
CA THR A 59 5.62 -8.18 -3.87
C THR A 59 7.13 -7.90 -3.90
N TYR A 60 7.53 -6.67 -4.21
CA TYR A 60 8.93 -6.27 -4.23
C TYR A 60 9.58 -6.36 -2.84
N HIS A 61 8.90 -5.86 -1.81
CA HIS A 61 9.39 -5.88 -0.44
C HIS A 61 9.63 -7.32 0.06
N HIS A 62 8.68 -8.23 -0.19
CA HIS A 62 8.83 -9.64 0.19
C HIS A 62 9.87 -10.39 -0.67
N THR A 63 10.01 -10.02 -1.94
CA THR A 63 11.08 -10.59 -2.80
C THR A 63 12.46 -10.21 -2.25
N ARG A 64 12.64 -8.96 -1.78
CA ARG A 64 13.90 -8.51 -1.16
C ARG A 64 14.19 -9.18 0.18
N LYS A 65 13.16 -9.62 0.89
CA LYS A 65 13.29 -10.38 2.15
C LYS A 65 13.45 -11.90 1.91
N CYS A 66 13.46 -12.35 0.65
CA CYS A 66 13.48 -13.76 0.28
C CYS A 66 12.34 -14.58 0.91
N ASP A 67 11.23 -13.93 1.27
CA ASP A 67 10.06 -14.53 1.94
C ASP A 67 8.79 -14.43 1.07
N LEU A 68 8.98 -14.36 -0.25
CA LEU A 68 7.88 -14.27 -1.20
C LEU A 68 7.09 -15.58 -1.23
N HIS A 69 5.98 -15.59 -0.49
CA HIS A 69 4.98 -16.64 -0.56
C HIS A 69 3.77 -16.16 -1.37
N LEU A 70 3.17 -17.08 -2.15
CA LEU A 70 1.94 -16.82 -2.91
C LEU A 70 0.81 -16.27 -2.01
N LYS A 71 0.76 -16.74 -0.76
CA LYS A 71 -0.17 -16.24 0.25
C LYS A 71 -0.02 -14.73 0.46
N ASN A 72 1.19 -14.23 0.62
CA ASN A 72 1.44 -12.80 0.85
C ASN A 72 0.97 -12.00 -0.36
N VAL A 73 1.30 -12.43 -1.59
CA VAL A 73 0.85 -11.74 -2.82
C VAL A 73 -0.67 -11.69 -2.91
N LEU A 74 -1.37 -12.78 -2.57
CA LEU A 74 -2.83 -12.81 -2.53
C LEU A 74 -3.40 -11.86 -1.48
N GLU A 75 -2.78 -11.74 -0.30
CA GLU A 75 -3.18 -10.77 0.72
C GLU A 75 -3.14 -9.34 0.16
N TYR A 76 -2.07 -8.94 -0.53
CA TYR A 76 -1.98 -7.61 -1.15
C TYR A 76 -3.04 -7.39 -2.23
N ILE A 77 -3.33 -8.40 -3.05
CA ILE A 77 -4.38 -8.33 -4.08
C ILE A 77 -5.76 -8.15 -3.43
N ILE A 78 -6.06 -8.92 -2.38
CA ILE A 78 -7.32 -8.84 -1.65
C ILE A 78 -7.48 -7.46 -1.01
N ILE A 79 -6.43 -6.93 -0.37
CA ILE A 79 -6.45 -5.57 0.20
C ILE A 79 -6.70 -4.53 -0.89
N GLY A 80 -5.99 -4.62 -2.02
CA GLY A 80 -6.20 -3.72 -3.15
C GLY A 80 -7.64 -3.74 -3.69
N PHE A 81 -8.25 -4.92 -3.75
CA PHE A 81 -9.65 -5.09 -4.14
C PHE A 81 -10.62 -4.49 -3.11
N ILE A 82 -10.38 -4.71 -1.81
CA ILE A 82 -11.17 -4.11 -0.74
C ILE A 82 -11.12 -2.58 -0.84
N VAL A 83 -9.94 -1.99 -1.02
CA VAL A 83 -9.80 -0.53 -1.14
C VAL A 83 -10.61 0.02 -2.33
N ILE A 84 -10.57 -0.65 -3.48
CA ILE A 84 -11.37 -0.28 -4.65
C ILE A 84 -12.87 -0.37 -4.32
N LEU A 85 -13.32 -1.47 -3.71
CA LEU A 85 -14.72 -1.67 -3.35
C LEU A 85 -15.22 -0.61 -2.37
N PHE A 86 -14.42 -0.28 -1.36
CA PHE A 86 -14.72 0.81 -0.42
C PHE A 86 -14.80 2.17 -1.12
N SER A 87 -13.91 2.45 -2.08
CA SER A 87 -13.98 3.70 -2.85
C SER A 87 -15.28 3.81 -3.66
N VAL A 88 -15.78 2.70 -4.21
CA VAL A 88 -17.07 2.69 -4.90
C VAL A 88 -18.19 3.01 -3.92
N ILE A 89 -18.25 2.35 -2.77
CA ILE A 89 -19.33 2.57 -1.77
C ILE A 89 -19.37 4.01 -1.26
N ILE A 90 -18.20 4.64 -1.05
CA ILE A 90 -18.12 5.98 -0.45
C ILE A 90 -18.41 7.08 -1.48
N PHE A 91 -17.97 6.90 -2.73
CA PHE A 91 -17.98 7.98 -3.74
C PHE A 91 -19.01 7.80 -4.87
N TYR A 92 -19.71 6.66 -4.95
CA TYR A 92 -20.80 6.42 -5.92
C TYR A 92 -22.18 6.46 -5.27
#